data_AF-A0A4Y2SBY3-F1
#
_entry.id   AF-A0A4Y2SBY3-F1
#
_cell.length_a   1.000
_cell.length_b   1.000
_cell.length_c   1.000
_cell.angle_alpha   90.00
_cell.angle_beta   90.00
_cell.angle_gamma   90.00
#
_symmetry.space_group_name_H-M   'P 1'
#
loop_
_entity.id
_entity.type
_entity.pdbx_description
1 polymer ?
#
loop_
_entity_poly.entity_id
_entity_poly.type
_entity_poly.pdbx_seq_one_letter_code
_entity_poly.pdbx_strand_id
1 'polypeptide(L)'
;MSCRKLATGWSRHSVKEHLNIKRCYRCQSYGHLQKDCRRKNFYCAFCGFEHHTKAYHSRAPCCANCWEENTKRGTGFRVDHRADSNCCPIYHKEIAKYKHTVRYRE
;
A
#
# COMPACT_ATOMS: atom_id res chain seq x y z
N MET A 1 0.69 10.24 -7.99
CA MET A 1 -0.60 10.11 -8.72
C MET A 1 -1.07 11.49 -9.13
N SER A 2 -1.22 11.75 -10.43
CA SER A 2 -1.67 13.07 -10.91
C SER A 2 -3.17 13.25 -10.66
N CYS A 3 -3.54 14.40 -10.09
CA CYS A 3 -4.93 14.77 -9.90
C CYS A 3 -5.36 15.66 -11.06
N ARG A 4 -6.36 15.22 -11.83
CA ARG A 4 -6.92 15.99 -12.95
C ARG A 4 -8.15 16.74 -12.48
N LYS A 5 -8.42 17.91 -13.07
CA LYS A 5 -9.65 18.66 -12.82
C LYS A 5 -10.66 18.32 -13.92
N LEU A 6 -11.84 17.85 -13.52
CA LEU A 6 -12.98 17.62 -14.42
C LEU A 6 -13.96 18.78 -14.22
N ALA A 7 -14.27 19.51 -15.28
CA ALA A 7 -15.32 20.52 -15.25
C ALA A 7 -16.62 19.92 -15.79
N THR A 8 -17.71 20.05 -15.03
CA THR A 8 -19.05 19.60 -15.41
C THR A 8 -20.02 20.76 -15.25
N GLY A 9 -20.29 21.49 -16.33
CA GLY A 9 -21.06 22.74 -16.28
C GLY A 9 -20.39 23.76 -15.35
N TRP A 10 -21.07 24.09 -14.26
CA TRP A 10 -20.64 25.10 -13.28
C TRP A 10 -19.74 24.56 -12.16
N SER A 11 -19.46 23.25 -12.11
CA SER A 11 -18.64 22.65 -11.06
C SER A 11 -17.28 22.15 -11.58
N ARG A 12 -16.26 22.20 -10.71
CA ARG A 12 -14.91 21.67 -10.97
C ARG A 12 -14.57 20.62 -9.91
N HIS A 13 -14.42 19.38 -10.35
CA HIS A 13 -14.10 18.24 -9.49
C HIS A 13 -12.64 17.82 -9.63
N SER A 14 -12.03 17.41 -8.53
CA SER A 14 -10.67 16.85 -8.53
C SER A 14 -10.78 15.34 -8.66
N VAL A 15 -10.46 14.81 -9.84
CA VAL A 15 -10.56 13.39 -10.15
C VAL A 15 -9.18 12.76 -10.08
N LYS A 16 -9.13 11.54 -9.53
CA LYS A 16 -7.96 10.68 -9.51
C LYS A 16 -8.35 9.31 -10.01
N GLU A 17 -7.42 8.66 -10.69
CA GLU A 17 -7.55 7.27 -11.09
C GLU A 17 -7.75 6.40 -9.84
N HIS A 18 -8.83 5.61 -9.83
CA HIS A 18 -9.06 4.65 -8.76
C HIS A 18 -8.41 3.32 -9.13
N LEU A 19 -7.33 2.98 -8.42
CA LEU A 19 -6.65 1.69 -8.56
C LEU A 19 -7.04 0.80 -7.38
N ASN A 20 -7.73 -0.30 -7.65
CA ASN A 20 -8.20 -1.21 -6.61
C ASN A 20 -7.09 -2.19 -6.16
N ILE A 21 -6.02 -1.64 -5.58
CA ILE A 21 -4.88 -2.41 -5.08
C ILE A 21 -5.23 -2.93 -3.68
N LYS A 22 -5.47 -4.25 -3.60
CA LYS A 22 -5.88 -4.92 -2.37
C LYS A 22 -4.71 -5.00 -1.40
N ARG A 23 -4.81 -4.31 -0.26
CA ARG A 23 -3.91 -4.46 0.90
C ARG A 23 -4.63 -5.21 2.00
N CYS A 24 -3.98 -6.22 2.55
CA CYS A 24 -4.51 -6.98 3.67
C CYS A 24 -4.37 -6.20 4.97
N TYR A 25 -5.49 -5.89 5.64
CA TYR A 25 -5.46 -5.18 6.93
C TYR A 25 -4.95 -6.04 8.10
N ARG A 26 -4.79 -7.35 7.91
CA ARG A 26 -4.17 -8.26 8.89
C ARG A 26 -2.65 -8.30 8.76
N CYS A 27 -2.10 -8.62 7.59
CA CYS A 27 -0.65 -8.80 7.41
C CYS A 27 0.05 -7.66 6.66
N GLN A 28 -0.68 -6.64 6.22
CA GLN A 28 -0.20 -5.50 5.45
C GLN A 28 0.30 -5.80 4.03
N SER A 29 0.42 -7.08 3.65
CA SER A 29 0.81 -7.50 2.30
C SER A 29 -0.27 -7.17 1.26
N TYR A 30 0.18 -7.06 0.00
CA TYR A 30 -0.69 -6.82 -1.14
C TYR A 30 -1.24 -8.14 -1.74
N GLY A 31 -2.27 -8.01 -2.58
CA GLY A 31 -2.83 -9.11 -3.39
C GLY A 31 -4.03 -9.84 -2.77
N HIS A 32 -4.33 -9.64 -1.49
CA HIS A 32 -5.47 -10.26 -0.81
C HIS A 32 -6.08 -9.33 0.26
N LEU A 33 -7.30 -9.65 0.69
CA LEU A 33 -7.99 -8.94 1.78
C LEU A 33 -7.86 -9.72 3.09
N GLN A 34 -8.17 -9.04 4.21
CA GLN A 34 -8.10 -9.64 5.55
C GLN A 34 -8.91 -10.95 5.68
N LYS A 35 -10.07 -11.04 5.03
CA LYS A 35 -10.92 -12.24 5.02
C LYS A 35 -10.25 -13.46 4.39
N ASP A 36 -9.32 -13.24 3.45
CA ASP A 36 -8.60 -14.28 2.71
C ASP A 36 -7.19 -14.50 3.28
N CYS A 37 -6.86 -13.84 4.41
CA CYS A 37 -5.52 -13.86 4.97
C CYS A 37 -5.24 -15.15 5.75
N ARG A 38 -4.16 -15.84 5.38
CA ARG A 38 -3.71 -17.07 6.05
C ARG A 38 -2.88 -16.82 7.32
N ARG A 39 -2.40 -15.60 7.54
CA ARG A 39 -1.69 -15.28 8.80
C ARG A 39 -2.70 -15.26 9.95
N LYS A 40 -2.27 -15.77 11.12
CA LYS A 40 -3.06 -15.76 12.36
C LYS A 40 -2.99 -14.39 13.05
N ASN A 41 -1.79 -13.80 13.06
CA ASN A 41 -1.51 -12.60 13.83
C ASN A 41 -1.74 -11.33 13.00
N PHE A 42 -2.03 -10.23 13.68
CA PHE A 42 -2.13 -8.90 13.10
C PHE A 42 -0.78 -8.22 13.08
N TYR A 43 -0.50 -7.48 12.01
CA TYR A 43 0.71 -6.69 11.84
C TYR A 43 0.33 -5.23 11.69
N CYS A 44 1.07 -4.35 12.36
CA CYS A 44 0.80 -2.94 12.39
C CYS A 44 1.14 -2.28 11.06
N ALA A 45 0.23 -1.47 10.52
CA ALA A 45 0.49 -0.70 9.30
C ALA A 45 1.55 0.39 9.51
N PHE A 46 1.77 0.84 10.74
CA PHE A 46 2.71 1.91 11.05
C PHE A 46 4.15 1.42 11.24
N CYS A 47 4.36 0.39 12.08
CA CYS A 47 5.70 -0.10 12.42
C CYS A 47 5.98 -1.55 11.98
N GLY A 48 5.04 -2.24 11.34
CA GLY A 48 5.26 -3.56 10.75
C GLY A 48 5.40 -4.74 11.74
N PHE A 49 5.33 -4.49 13.05
CA PHE A 49 5.39 -5.51 14.10
C PHE A 49 4.05 -6.20 14.34
N GLU A 50 4.10 -7.33 15.04
CA GLU A 50 2.94 -8.15 15.38
C GLU A 50 2.08 -7.48 16.48
N HIS A 51 1.11 -6.67 16.04
CA HIS A 51 -0.01 -6.17 16.82
C HIS A 51 -1.02 -5.49 15.88
N HIS A 52 -2.20 -5.15 16.42
CA HIS A 52 -3.15 -4.31 15.69
C HIS A 52 -2.62 -2.89 15.52
N THR A 53 -2.88 -2.27 14.35
CA THR A 53 -2.52 -0.87 14.07
C THR A 53 -3.12 0.12 15.07
N LYS A 54 -4.29 -0.19 15.66
CA LYS A 54 -4.93 0.65 16.68
C LYS A 54 -4.24 0.60 18.04
N ALA A 55 -3.45 -0.45 18.31
CA ALA A 55 -2.66 -0.52 19.52
C ALA A 55 -1.50 0.48 19.40
N TYR A 56 -1.62 1.58 20.13
CA TYR A 56 -0.65 2.67 20.11
C TYR A 56 0.63 2.25 20.83
N HIS A 57 1.76 2.40 20.16
CA HIS A 57 3.09 2.26 20.75
C HIS A 57 4.04 3.28 20.12
N SER A 58 4.91 3.86 20.96
CA SER A 58 5.93 4.87 20.61
C SER A 58 7.08 4.29 19.78
N ARG A 59 6.77 3.66 18.64
CA ARG A 59 7.76 3.11 17.71
C ARG A 59 8.01 4.08 16.56
N ALA A 60 9.14 3.91 15.89
CA ALA A 60 9.39 4.57 14.61
C ALA A 60 8.57 3.90 13.49
N PRO A 61 8.19 4.63 12.43
CA PRO A 61 7.52 4.04 11.29
C PRO A 61 8.43 3.03 10.59
N CYS A 62 7.89 1.86 10.26
CA CYS A 62 8.60 0.82 9.55
C CYS A 62 7.64 0.05 8.64
N CYS A 63 7.90 0.08 7.34
CA CYS A 63 7.07 -0.51 6.31
C CYS A 63 7.35 -2.01 6.23
N ALA A 64 6.41 -2.82 6.74
CA ALA A 64 6.49 -4.29 6.70
C ALA A 64 6.78 -4.83 5.30
N ASN A 65 6.17 -4.24 4.27
CA ASN A 65 6.32 -4.70 2.88
C ASN A 65 7.73 -4.42 2.33
N CYS A 66 8.29 -3.24 2.59
CA CYS A 66 9.65 -2.91 2.14
C CYS A 66 10.69 -3.71 2.91
N TRP A 67 10.49 -3.88 4.22
CA TRP A 67 11.34 -4.72 5.05
C TRP A 67 11.34 -6.18 4.57
N GLU A 68 10.16 -6.76 4.34
CA GLU A 68 10.03 -8.15 3.86
C GLU A 68 10.68 -8.33 2.47
N GLU A 69 10.54 -7.36 1.56
CA GLU A 69 11.20 -7.41 0.25
C GLU A 69 12.72 -7.30 0.37
N ASN A 70 13.23 -6.39 1.21
CA ASN A 70 14.67 -6.25 1.46
C ASN A 70 15.25 -7.55 2.02
N THR A 71 14.57 -8.19 2.98
CA THR A 71 15.00 -9.48 3.55
C THR A 71 14.96 -10.61 2.52
N LYS A 72 13.93 -10.68 1.67
CA LYS A 72 13.78 -11.79 0.71
C LYS A 72 14.62 -11.64 -0.55
N ARG A 73 14.86 -10.41 -1.00
CA ARG A 73 15.46 -10.12 -2.31
C ARG A 73 16.74 -9.29 -2.24
N GLY A 74 17.17 -8.91 -1.04
CA GLY A 74 18.35 -8.05 -0.85
C GLY A 74 18.15 -6.64 -1.42
N THR A 75 16.92 -6.15 -1.54
CA THR A 75 16.67 -4.79 -2.04
C THR A 75 17.08 -3.74 -1.00
N GLY A 76 17.41 -2.53 -1.45
CA GLY A 76 17.80 -1.39 -0.61
C GLY A 76 16.67 -0.39 -0.36
N PHE A 77 15.41 -0.84 -0.26
CA PHE A 77 14.30 0.09 -0.09
C PHE A 77 14.32 0.74 1.30
N ARG A 78 14.10 2.06 1.33
CA ARG A 78 13.84 2.78 2.58
C ARG A 78 12.61 2.23 3.26
N VAL A 79 12.70 1.95 4.57
CA VAL A 79 11.61 1.33 5.34
C VAL A 79 10.93 2.31 6.29
N ASP A 80 11.46 3.52 6.46
CA ASP A 80 11.03 4.58 7.39
C ASP A 80 9.71 5.26 6.99
N HIS A 81 8.68 4.46 6.70
CA HIS A 81 7.34 4.92 6.35
C HIS A 81 6.29 3.85 6.70
N ARG A 82 5.01 4.21 6.67
CA ARG A 82 3.91 3.27 6.93
C ARG A 82 3.65 2.37 5.74
N ALA A 83 3.16 1.15 5.97
CA ALA A 83 2.79 0.20 4.92
C ALA A 83 1.68 0.69 3.98
N ASP A 84 0.88 1.68 4.41
CA ASP A 84 -0.19 2.32 3.64
C ASP A 84 0.23 3.64 2.97
N SER A 85 1.53 4.00 3.03
CA SER A 85 2.02 5.23 2.44
C SER A 85 2.06 5.15 0.91
N ASN A 86 1.66 6.25 0.26
CA ASN A 86 1.73 6.39 -1.20
C ASN A 86 3.15 6.49 -1.74
N CYS A 87 4.17 6.70 -0.90
CA CYS A 87 5.58 6.71 -1.30
C CYS A 87 6.23 5.32 -1.26
N CYS A 88 5.47 4.28 -0.89
CA CYS A 88 6.00 2.94 -0.75
C CYS A 88 6.43 2.36 -2.12
N PRO A 89 7.70 1.98 -2.32
CA PRO A 89 8.16 1.41 -3.59
C PRO A 89 7.46 0.10 -3.92
N ILE A 90 7.10 -0.71 -2.92
CA ILE A 90 6.32 -1.94 -3.14
C ILE A 90 4.90 -1.59 -3.61
N TYR A 91 4.28 -0.55 -3.06
CA TYR A 91 2.98 -0.07 -3.56
C TYR A 91 3.06 0.36 -5.02
N HIS A 92 4.12 1.08 -5.42
CA HIS A 92 4.35 1.44 -6.81
C HIS A 92 4.55 0.22 -7.72
N LYS A 93 5.26 -0.83 -7.26
CA LYS A 93 5.34 -2.10 -8.00
C LYS A 93 3.95 -2.72 -8.21
N GLU A 94 3.11 -2.73 -7.19
CA GLU A 94 1.74 -3.25 -7.30
C GLU A 94 0.85 -2.39 -8.22
N ILE A 95 1.02 -1.07 -8.23
CA ILE A 95 0.39 -0.18 -9.22
C ILE A 95 0.78 -0.59 -10.65
N ALA A 96 2.07 -0.76 -10.91
CA ALA A 96 2.56 -1.13 -12.24
C ALA A 96 1.98 -2.48 -12.69
N LYS A 97 2.03 -3.49 -11.82
CA LYS A 97 1.42 -4.81 -12.07
C LYS A 97 -0.07 -4.68 -12.38
N TYR A 98 -0.81 -3.94 -11.56
CA TYR A 98 -2.24 -3.76 -11.76
C TYR A 98 -2.53 -3.10 -13.12
N LYS A 99 -1.81 -2.03 -13.49
CA LYS A 99 -1.99 -1.34 -14.78
C LYS A 99 -1.78 -2.25 -15.99
N HIS A 100 -0.79 -3.15 -15.94
CA HIS A 100 -0.62 -4.17 -16.98
C HIS A 100 -1.82 -5.11 -17.11
N THR A 101 -2.47 -5.47 -15.98
CA THR A 101 -3.65 -6.36 -16.02
C THR A 101 -4.90 -5.68 -16.59
N VAL A 102 -5.06 -4.37 -16.41
CA VAL A 102 -6.27 -3.64 -16.88
C VAL A 102 -6.17 -3.13 -18.32
N ARG A 103 -5.10 -3.46 -19.06
CA ARG A 103 -4.84 -3.01 -20.45
C ARG A 103 -5.00 -1.49 -20.62
N TYR A 104 -4.40 -0.68 -19.76
CA TYR A 104 -4.24 0.74 -20.08
C TYR A 104 -3.49 0.85 -21.42
N ARG A 105 -4.11 1.48 -22.43
CA ARG A 105 -3.43 1.82 -23.69
C ARG A 105 -2.34 2.84 -23.36
N GLU A 106 -1.11 2.54 -23.75
CA GLU A 106 0.04 3.45 -23.69
C GLU A 106 -0.13 4.62 -24.66
#